data_AF-A0A7C1BJA6-F1
#
_entry.id   AF-A0A7C1BJA6-F1
#
_cell.length_a   1.000
_cell.length_b   1.000
_cell.length_c   1.000
_cell.angle_alpha   90.00
_cell.angle_beta   90.00
_cell.angle_gamma   90.00
#
_symmetry.space_group_name_H-M   'P 1'
#
loop_
_entity.id
_entity.type
_entity.pdbx_description
1 polymer ?
#
loop_
_entity_poly.entity_id
_entity_poly.type
_entity_poly.pdbx_seq_one_letter_code
_entity_poly.pdbx_strand_id
1 'polypeptide(L)' 'MLSNEVLIGHFDRYIAHKVIGSHVIRAVYEYSGTLPVLITVYFPYANRYFQGGTIHEDKILK' A
#
# COMPACT_ATOMS: atom_id res chain seq x y z
N MET A 1 13.93 -3.51 1.42
CA MET A 1 13.53 -2.39 0.53
C MET A 1 13.13 -1.20 1.39
N LEU A 2 13.52 0.02 1.02
CA LEU A 2 13.28 1.23 1.84
C LEU A 2 11.77 1.53 1.90
N SER A 3 11.26 1.74 3.11
CA SER A 3 9.85 1.93 3.52
C SER A 3 9.06 3.07 2.84
N ASN A 4 9.55 3.65 1.74
CA ASN A 4 8.99 4.84 1.06
C ASN A 4 8.76 4.61 -0.45
N GLU A 5 8.73 3.37 -0.94
CA GLU A 5 8.44 3.09 -2.35
C GLU A 5 6.94 3.32 -2.65
N VAL A 6 6.66 4.33 -3.48
CA VAL A 6 5.39 4.43 -4.21
C VAL A 6 5.39 3.29 -5.22
N LEU A 7 4.61 2.25 -4.96
CA LEU A 7 4.42 1.17 -5.92
C LEU A 7 3.39 1.65 -6.93
N ILE A 8 3.77 1.66 -8.22
CA ILE A 8 2.83 1.87 -9.33
C ILE A 8 1.89 0.67 -9.31
N GLY A 9 0.65 0.89 -8.89
CA GLY A 9 -0.37 -0.15 -8.84
C GLY A 9 -0.96 -0.46 -10.22
N HIS A 10 -1.82 -1.46 -10.26
CA HIS A 10 -2.54 -1.89 -11.46
C HIS A 10 -3.73 -0.95 -11.75
N PHE A 11 -4.06 -0.68 -13.03
CA PHE A 11 -5.16 0.20 -13.47
C PHE A 11 -5.07 1.68 -13.03
N ASP A 12 -3.97 2.38 -13.33
CA ASP A 12 -3.78 3.83 -13.04
C ASP A 12 -3.93 4.23 -11.56
N ARG A 13 -3.83 3.26 -10.66
CA ARG A 13 -3.86 3.46 -9.22
C ARG A 13 -2.46 3.40 -8.66
N TYR A 14 -2.20 4.27 -7.71
CA TYR A 14 -0.95 4.41 -7.00
C TYR A 14 -1.14 3.97 -5.58
N ILE A 15 -0.07 3.41 -5.02
CA ILE A 15 -0.08 2.88 -3.68
C ILE A 15 1.09 3.49 -2.92
N ALA A 16 0.75 4.32 -1.94
CA ALA A 16 1.69 4.74 -0.91
C ALA A 16 1.51 3.86 0.32
N HIS A 17 2.60 3.46 0.97
CA HIS A 17 2.53 2.81 2.26
C HIS A 17 3.53 3.41 3.24
N LYS A 18 3.28 3.22 4.54
CA LYS A 18 4.20 3.58 5.62
C LYS A 18 3.99 2.67 6.82
N VAL A 19 5.08 2.14 7.36
CA VAL A 19 5.04 1.37 8.62
C VAL A 19 4.96 2.35 9.80
N ILE A 20 4.02 2.11 10.72
CA ILE A 20 3.87 2.85 11.98
C ILE A 20 3.77 1.85 13.12
N GLY A 21 4.85 1.68 13.87
CA GLY A 21 4.94 0.68 14.92
C GLY A 21 4.63 -0.72 14.38
N SER A 22 3.63 -1.38 14.95
CA SER A 22 3.16 -2.71 14.53
C SER A 22 2.11 -2.67 13.40
N HIS A 23 1.84 -1.51 12.80
CA HIS A 23 0.84 -1.32 11.75
C HIS A 23 1.47 -0.84 10.44
N VAL A 24 0.73 -0.98 9.34
CA VAL A 24 1.08 -0.42 8.03
C VAL A 24 -0.07 0.46 7.57
N ILE A 25 0.17 1.75 7.33
CA ILE A 25 -0.76 2.58 6.56
C ILE A 25 -0.53 2.29 5.08
N ARG A 26 -1.60 2.04 4.33
CA ARG A 26 -1.57 1.95 2.86
C ARG A 26 -2.67 2.86 2.29
N ALA A 27 -2.28 3.84 1.49
CA ALA A 27 -3.19 4.72 0.77
C ALA A 27 -3.20 4.33 -0.70
N VAL A 28 -4.38 3.99 -1.20
CA VAL A 28 -4.65 3.79 -2.64
C VAL A 28 -5.25 5.07 -3.17
N TYR A 29 -4.62 5.65 -4.18
CA TYR A 29 -5.06 6.89 -4.79
C TYR A 29 -4.88 6.82 -6.30
N GLU A 30 -5.64 7.61 -7.02
CA GLU A 30 -5.51 7.79 -8.47
C GLU A 30 -5.26 9.28 -8.77
N TYR A 31 -4.87 9.61 -9.99
CA TYR A 31 -4.76 11.00 -10.42
C TYR A 31 -5.94 11.37 -11.31
N SER A 32 -6.71 12.38 -10.89
CA SER A 32 -7.64 13.09 -11.76
C SER A 32 -6.94 14.30 -12.35
N GLY A 33 -6.32 14.14 -13.52
CA GLY A 33 -5.39 15.12 -14.07
C GLY A 33 -4.11 15.20 -13.24
N THR A 34 -3.87 16.32 -12.56
CA THR A 34 -2.73 16.49 -11.64
C THR A 34 -3.10 16.35 -10.16
N LEU A 35 -4.39 16.18 -9.85
CA LEU A 35 -4.89 16.09 -8.48
C LEU A 35 -4.91 14.62 -8.01
N PRO A 36 -4.19 14.26 -6.93
CA PRO A 36 -4.33 12.93 -6.33
C PRO A 36 -5.68 12.82 -5.60
N VAL A 37 -6.46 11.81 -5.97
CA VAL A 37 -7.75 11.46 -5.37
C VAL A 37 -7.58 10.19 -4.55
N LEU A 38 -7.80 10.30 -3.24
CA LEU A 38 -7.70 9.18 -2.32
C LEU A 38 -8.93 8.28 -2.44
N ILE A 39 -8.71 7.01 -2.76
CA ILE A 39 -9.77 6.01 -2.95
C ILE A 39 -9.99 5.23 -1.67
N THR A 40 -8.93 4.71 -1.06
CA THR A 40 -9.04 3.90 0.16
C THR A 40 -7.78 3.99 0.99
N VAL A 41 -7.95 3.98 2.31
CA VAL A 41 -6.86 3.86 3.28
C VAL A 41 -7.07 2.60 4.11
N TYR A 42 -6.00 1.81 4.24
CA TYR A 42 -5.93 0.66 5.13
C TYR A 42 -4.96 0.97 6.26
N PHE A 43 -5.31 0.59 7.49
CA PHE A 43 -4.40 0.62 8.64
C PHE A 43 -4.37 -0.71 9.43
N PRO A 44 -3.99 -1.83 8.79
CA PRO A 44 -3.89 -3.12 9.47
C PRO A 44 -2.61 -3.24 10.29
N TYR A 45 -2.61 -4.21 11.21
CA TYR A 45 -1.37 -4.73 11.79
C TYR A 45 -0.47 -5.27 10.68
N ALA A 46 0.83 -4.96 10.75
CA ALA A 46 1.82 -5.38 9.77
C ALA A 46 1.80 -6.89 9.58
N ASN A 47 1.73 -7.66 10.67
CA ASN A 47 1.71 -9.13 10.65
C ASN A 47 0.49 -9.75 9.93
N ARG A 48 -0.66 -9.06 9.91
CA ARG A 48 -1.86 -9.52 9.20
C ARG A 48 -1.73 -9.36 7.69
N TYR A 49 -0.89 -8.43 7.25
CA TYR A 49 -0.51 -8.24 5.85
C TYR A 49 0.62 -9.17 5.39
N PHE A 50 1.14 -10.03 6.28
CA PHE A 50 2.14 -11.07 5.97
C PHE A 50 1.55 -12.48 5.96
N GLN A 51 0.30 -12.67 6.42
CA GLN A 51 -0.27 -14.00 6.64
C GLN A 51 -1.03 -14.56 5.42
N GLY A 52 -1.13 -13.84 4.29
CA GLY A 52 -1.90 -14.23 3.11
C GLY A 52 -1.08 -14.80 1.94
N GLY A 53 -0.16 -15.72 2.20
CA GLY A 53 0.76 -16.29 1.20
C GLY A 53 0.17 -17.23 0.14
N THR A 54 -1.09 -17.08 -0.25
CA THR A 54 -1.73 -18.01 -1.21
C THR A 54 -2.51 -17.37 -2.35
N ILE A 55 -2.86 -16.07 -2.32
CA ILE A 55 -3.69 -15.53 -3.41
C ILE A 55 -3.28 -14.14 -3.90
N HIS A 56 -3.11 -13.11 -3.07
CA HIS A 56 -3.00 -11.71 -3.57
C HIS A 56 -2.07 -10.79 -2.74
N GLU A 57 -0.96 -11.29 -2.19
CA GLU A 57 -0.06 -10.43 -1.39
C GLU A 57 1.35 -10.31 -1.98
N ASP A 58 1.62 -9.14 -2.57
CA ASP A 58 2.96 -8.66 -2.86
C ASP A 58 3.76 -8.61 -1.54
N LYS A 59 4.88 -9.34 -1.50
CA LYS A 59 5.85 -9.26 -0.40
C LYS A 59 6.53 -7.89 -0.45
N ILE A 60 5.94 -6.91 0.23
CA ILE A 60 6.43 -5.52 0.25
C ILE A 60 7.67 -5.36 1.15
N LEU A 61 7.80 -6.13 2.24
CA LEU A 61 8.96 -6.02 3.12
C LEU A 61 9.88 -7.24 2.95
N LYS A 62 11.06 -6.95 2.40
CA LYS A 62 12.25 -7.79 2.45
C LYS A 62 13.33 -7.04 3.21
#